data_AF-A0A1I8J3M4-F1
#
_entry.id   AF-A0A1I8J3M4-F1
#
_cell.length_a   1.000
_cell.length_b   1.000
_cell.length_c   1.000
_cell.angle_alpha   90.00
_cell.angle_beta   90.00
_cell.angle_gamma   90.00
#
_symmetry.space_group_name_H-M   'P 1'
#
loop_
_entity.id
_entity.type
_entity.pdbx_description
1 polymer ?
#
loop_
_entity_poly.entity_id
_entity_poly.type
_entity_poly.pdbx_seq_one_letter_code
_entity_poly.pdbx_strand_id
1 'polypeptide(L)'
;LSEVLPDQAAAGAATVTSDVAVRDYLLDWCSKSLSDYPDLRLDNFSACWSDGRAFLYLIHRFRPNLVDPSRIPAMSAEERLRLAFALNERHLGVSSLLDPEDVNMPEPDERSLITYVSSIYDVVAEHRTPQQRQRQPLGAASGASIGDSSWEEYRRSALELLTWLRQSTSSADLVGRDLTSGLSQMRAIAERFEAQHRADAEQRMAQKSALVRRYDELLSGVGNVGSVRIEPELRPDQLERAWERYNLAVNERERALQQRIAKLERLYKLGDSVRNEASEAEAQVRAIASELQSLSPDAHPMDAERALRGLTSGLSEVGQRVDKLFNQVQELREEQYSQAEHLYHRLCSLHLSYLDLNRQVDSASAKRASRAGSSTSQQFRRHAEQLLQQGSTSAGGVGSGFYDEVASVSQAFSSSPAYADLRRCMAWIRQREEQLRRSQQPPAGADVAAVHDIAELLRRLSASVIQQRAQIDACESARAGLSAGEERETFDRLLGELDAAYRALLQAANRRLAETEELLAFMESAEAEVAWLAEKESEVLGHDWGSSGLDTDDVEIYFKVGNWKNFSIKMVFIDEHFNSDCYEVHGLALHAETLL
;
A
#
# COMPACT_ATOMS: atom_id res chain seq x y z
N LEU A 1 5.76 -33.01 19.29
CA LEU A 1 4.96 -33.25 20.50
C LEU A 1 3.54 -32.89 20.15
N SER A 2 2.78 -33.97 19.98
CA SER A 2 1.34 -34.10 19.81
C SER A 2 0.51 -33.28 20.82
N GLU A 3 -0.73 -32.95 20.43
CA GLU A 3 -1.96 -33.01 21.26
C GLU A 3 -2.02 -32.08 22.51
N VAL A 4 -3.06 -31.30 22.87
CA VAL A 4 -4.52 -31.33 22.70
C VAL A 4 -5.04 -29.90 22.97
N LEU A 5 -6.03 -29.42 22.22
CA LEU A 5 -7.00 -28.42 22.66
C LEU A 5 -8.40 -29.05 22.48
N PRO A 6 -9.25 -29.12 23.53
CA PRO A 6 -10.57 -29.74 23.40
C PRO A 6 -11.68 -28.74 23.02
N ASP A 7 -12.56 -29.27 22.18
CA ASP A 7 -14.02 -29.08 22.06
C ASP A 7 -14.65 -27.69 21.83
N GLN A 8 -15.10 -27.52 20.59
CA GLN A 8 -16.09 -26.53 20.14
C GLN A 8 -17.56 -26.95 20.40
N ALA A 9 -17.85 -27.80 21.40
CA ALA A 9 -19.21 -28.24 21.71
C ALA A 9 -20.05 -27.23 22.54
N ALA A 10 -19.51 -26.06 22.92
CA ALA A 10 -20.15 -25.15 23.88
C ALA A 10 -21.14 -24.12 23.27
N ALA A 11 -21.14 -23.91 21.95
CA ALA A 11 -21.95 -22.86 21.32
C ALA A 11 -23.46 -23.20 21.25
N GLY A 12 -23.83 -24.48 21.23
CA GLY A 12 -25.24 -24.91 21.26
C GLY A 12 -25.90 -24.86 22.64
N ALA A 13 -25.10 -24.79 23.72
CA ALA A 13 -25.61 -24.76 25.10
C ALA A 13 -25.86 -23.32 25.62
N ALA A 14 -25.18 -22.31 25.06
CA ALA A 14 -25.23 -20.94 25.55
C ALA A 14 -26.55 -20.20 25.26
N THR A 15 -27.26 -20.55 24.18
CA THR A 15 -28.58 -19.97 23.88
C THR A 15 -29.65 -20.54 24.81
N VAL A 16 -29.59 -21.84 25.12
CA VAL A 16 -30.54 -22.53 26.01
C VAL A 16 -30.39 -22.07 27.47
N THR A 17 -29.18 -21.74 27.93
CA THR A 17 -28.96 -21.24 29.30
C THR A 17 -29.49 -19.82 29.52
N SER A 18 -29.55 -18.99 28.48
CA SER A 18 -30.10 -17.63 28.57
C SER A 18 -31.62 -17.62 28.70
N ASP A 19 -32.33 -18.47 27.96
CA ASP A 19 -33.79 -18.60 28.02
C ASP A 19 -34.25 -19.17 29.38
N VAL A 20 -33.53 -20.17 29.92
CA VAL A 20 -33.81 -20.76 31.24
C VAL A 20 -33.60 -19.73 32.35
N ALA A 21 -32.55 -18.90 32.27
CA ALA A 21 -32.28 -17.86 33.27
C ALA A 21 -33.35 -16.75 33.26
N VAL A 22 -33.82 -16.33 32.08
CA VAL A 22 -34.90 -15.32 31.95
C VAL A 22 -36.22 -15.88 32.49
N ARG A 23 -36.54 -17.14 32.14
CA ARG A 23 -37.72 -17.85 32.67
C ARG A 23 -37.70 -17.91 34.18
N ASP A 24 -36.62 -18.41 34.77
CA ASP A 24 -36.54 -18.62 36.22
C ASP A 24 -36.59 -17.28 36.99
N TYR A 25 -36.02 -16.22 36.42
CA TYR A 25 -36.10 -14.86 36.96
C TYR A 25 -37.52 -14.30 36.94
N LEU A 26 -38.22 -14.39 35.80
CA LEU A 26 -39.59 -13.88 35.68
C LEU A 26 -40.57 -14.66 36.56
N LEU A 27 -40.35 -15.97 36.72
CA LEU A 27 -41.16 -16.81 37.58
C LEU A 27 -40.98 -16.43 39.06
N ASP A 28 -39.73 -16.22 39.51
CA ASP A 28 -39.42 -15.73 40.86
C ASP A 28 -40.03 -14.35 41.12
N TRP A 29 -39.99 -13.45 40.13
CA TRP A 29 -40.63 -12.15 40.24
C TRP A 29 -42.16 -12.24 40.34
N CYS A 30 -42.82 -13.06 39.51
CA CYS A 30 -44.26 -13.26 39.56
C CYS A 30 -44.67 -13.87 40.91
N SER A 31 -43.94 -14.88 41.36
CA SER A 31 -44.18 -15.57 42.64
C SER A 31 -44.05 -14.63 43.83
N LYS A 32 -42.99 -13.79 43.87
CA LYS A 32 -42.82 -12.76 44.91
C LYS A 32 -43.85 -11.64 44.84
N SER A 33 -44.29 -11.26 43.65
CA SER A 33 -45.29 -10.19 43.47
C SER A 33 -46.69 -10.63 43.89
N LEU A 34 -46.95 -11.94 43.83
CA LEU A 34 -48.27 -12.54 44.08
C LEU A 34 -48.31 -13.39 45.36
N SER A 35 -47.27 -13.36 46.19
CA SER A 35 -47.20 -14.11 47.45
C SER A 35 -48.30 -13.75 48.46
N ASP A 36 -48.90 -12.57 48.31
CA ASP A 36 -49.95 -12.07 49.21
C ASP A 36 -51.34 -12.66 48.88
N TYR A 37 -51.48 -13.42 47.79
CA TYR A 37 -52.73 -14.09 47.40
C TYR A 37 -52.65 -15.59 47.73
N PRO A 38 -53.38 -16.07 48.76
CA PRO A 38 -53.24 -17.44 49.25
C PRO A 38 -53.73 -18.51 48.26
N ASP A 39 -54.57 -18.12 47.29
CA ASP A 39 -55.22 -19.04 46.35
C ASP A 39 -54.41 -19.26 45.05
N LEU A 40 -53.17 -18.76 44.98
CA LEU A 40 -52.34 -18.83 43.77
C LEU A 40 -50.94 -19.39 44.08
N ARG A 41 -50.54 -20.43 43.34
CA ARG A 41 -49.17 -20.95 43.34
C ARG A 41 -48.65 -20.97 41.90
N LEU A 42 -47.61 -20.20 41.64
CA LEU A 42 -46.98 -20.11 40.33
C LEU A 42 -45.67 -20.89 40.35
N ASP A 43 -45.63 -22.02 39.65
CA ASP A 43 -44.44 -22.87 39.49
C ASP A 43 -44.08 -23.11 38.01
N ASN A 44 -44.87 -22.61 37.06
CA ASN A 44 -44.63 -22.72 35.63
C ASN A 44 -45.21 -21.53 34.85
N PHE A 45 -44.76 -21.37 33.60
CA PHE A 45 -45.37 -20.51 32.57
C PHE A 45 -46.21 -21.34 31.59
N SER A 46 -47.12 -22.16 32.12
CA SER A 46 -48.07 -22.93 31.30
C SER A 46 -49.42 -23.03 32.03
N ALA A 47 -49.80 -24.18 32.58
CA ALA A 47 -51.08 -24.43 33.23
C ALA A 47 -51.45 -23.43 34.35
N CYS A 48 -50.49 -22.89 35.10
CA CYS A 48 -50.74 -21.91 36.17
C CYS A 48 -51.34 -20.58 35.68
N TRP A 49 -51.19 -20.26 34.40
CA TRP A 49 -51.66 -19.01 33.79
C TRP A 49 -52.96 -19.19 33.00
N SER A 50 -53.33 -20.43 32.68
CA SER A 50 -54.52 -20.78 31.88
C SER A 50 -55.84 -20.29 32.47
N ASP A 51 -55.94 -20.21 33.80
CA ASP A 51 -57.17 -19.78 34.48
C ASP A 51 -57.33 -18.24 34.57
N GLY A 52 -56.35 -17.47 34.07
CA GLY A 52 -56.40 -16.00 34.02
C GLY A 52 -56.29 -15.25 35.35
N ARG A 53 -56.33 -15.96 36.50
CA ARG A 53 -56.21 -15.36 37.84
C ARG A 53 -54.87 -14.67 38.06
N ALA A 54 -53.78 -15.29 37.59
CA ALA A 54 -52.43 -14.77 37.74
C ALA A 54 -52.29 -13.37 37.10
N PHE A 55 -52.82 -13.18 35.89
CA PHE A 55 -52.80 -11.87 35.22
C PHE A 55 -53.62 -10.82 35.96
N LEU A 56 -54.83 -11.14 36.42
CA LEU A 56 -55.68 -10.19 37.14
C LEU A 56 -55.10 -9.78 38.50
N TYR A 57 -54.52 -10.72 39.25
CA TYR A 57 -53.87 -10.41 40.52
C TYR A 57 -52.59 -9.58 40.32
N LEU A 58 -51.88 -9.79 39.21
CA LEU A 58 -50.70 -9.02 38.86
C LEU A 58 -51.08 -7.56 38.54
N ILE A 59 -52.16 -7.35 37.78
CA ILE A 59 -52.73 -6.01 37.54
C ILE A 59 -53.21 -5.36 38.84
N HIS A 60 -53.94 -6.10 39.70
CA HIS A 60 -54.40 -5.60 41.00
C HIS A 60 -53.23 -5.18 41.90
N ARG A 61 -52.11 -5.92 41.88
CA ARG A 61 -50.91 -5.58 42.66
C ARG A 61 -50.31 -4.24 42.24
N PHE A 62 -50.27 -3.95 40.94
CA PHE A 62 -49.69 -2.70 40.44
C PHE A 62 -50.68 -1.54 40.45
N ARG A 63 -51.97 -1.81 40.26
CA ARG A 63 -53.06 -0.83 40.35
C ARG A 63 -54.29 -1.44 41.01
N PRO A 64 -54.39 -1.37 42.35
CA PRO A 64 -55.46 -2.02 43.10
C PRO A 64 -56.86 -1.49 42.77
N ASN A 65 -56.95 -0.26 42.24
CA ASN A 65 -58.22 0.37 41.89
C ASN A 65 -58.85 -0.17 40.59
N LEU A 66 -58.14 -1.01 39.81
CA LEU A 66 -58.62 -1.47 38.50
C LEU A 66 -59.34 -2.82 38.55
N VAL A 67 -59.13 -3.62 39.61
CA VAL A 67 -59.65 -4.98 39.71
C VAL A 67 -60.17 -5.21 41.13
N ASP A 68 -61.39 -5.72 41.28
CA ASP A 68 -61.90 -6.15 42.57
C ASP A 68 -61.56 -7.64 42.79
N PRO A 69 -60.64 -7.98 43.70
CA PRO A 69 -60.19 -9.36 43.89
C PRO A 69 -61.31 -10.29 44.39
N SER A 70 -62.35 -9.75 45.03
CA SER A 70 -63.49 -10.52 45.55
C SER A 70 -64.34 -11.12 44.43
N ARG A 71 -64.28 -10.53 43.23
CA ARG A 71 -65.07 -10.95 42.05
C ARG A 71 -64.34 -11.96 41.18
N ILE A 72 -63.02 -12.06 41.30
CA ILE A 72 -62.18 -12.94 40.48
C ILE A 72 -62.56 -14.42 40.61
N PRO A 73 -62.83 -14.99 41.81
CA PRO A 73 -63.20 -16.40 41.93
C PRO A 73 -64.55 -16.77 41.30
N ALA A 74 -65.45 -15.80 41.13
CA ALA A 74 -66.79 -16.01 40.58
C ALA A 74 -66.86 -15.91 39.04
N MET A 75 -65.79 -15.47 38.38
CA MET A 75 -65.69 -15.35 36.92
C MET A 75 -65.21 -16.64 36.25
N SER A 76 -65.60 -16.86 34.99
CA SER A 76 -65.03 -17.94 34.17
C SER A 76 -63.59 -17.62 33.75
N ALA A 77 -62.80 -18.64 33.38
CA ALA A 77 -61.41 -18.46 32.93
C ALA A 77 -61.32 -17.52 31.70
N GLU A 78 -62.23 -17.69 30.74
CA GLU A 78 -62.33 -16.89 29.53
C GLU A 78 -62.69 -15.41 29.84
N GLU A 79 -63.61 -15.18 30.78
CA GLU A 79 -63.94 -13.84 31.25
C GLU A 79 -62.77 -13.18 31.98
N ARG A 80 -62.01 -13.95 32.77
CA ARG A 80 -60.82 -13.46 33.49
C ARG A 80 -59.72 -13.02 32.52
N LEU A 81 -59.42 -13.83 31.50
CA LEU A 81 -58.39 -13.55 30.51
C LEU A 81 -58.76 -12.35 29.63
N ARG A 82 -60.01 -12.28 29.12
CA ARG A 82 -60.50 -11.13 28.36
C ARG A 82 -60.40 -9.83 29.15
N LEU A 83 -60.80 -9.86 30.43
CA LEU A 83 -60.72 -8.70 31.30
C LEU A 83 -59.26 -8.30 31.58
N ALA A 84 -58.38 -9.27 31.80
CA ALA A 84 -56.96 -9.01 32.05
C ALA A 84 -56.27 -8.34 30.85
N PHE A 85 -56.47 -8.87 29.64
CA PHE A 85 -55.85 -8.32 28.43
C PHE A 85 -56.39 -6.93 28.10
N ALA A 86 -57.71 -6.73 28.21
CA ALA A 86 -58.32 -5.41 28.00
C ALA A 86 -57.81 -4.35 29.01
N LEU A 87 -57.59 -4.74 30.28
CA LEU A 87 -57.03 -3.82 31.29
C LEU A 87 -55.55 -3.52 31.05
N ASN A 88 -54.76 -4.52 30.64
CA ASN A 88 -53.35 -4.34 30.30
C ASN A 88 -53.19 -3.37 29.13
N GLU A 89 -53.96 -3.53 28.06
CA GLU A 89 -53.90 -2.66 26.88
C GLU A 89 -54.35 -1.23 27.21
N ARG A 90 -55.51 -1.09 27.88
CA ARG A 90 -56.09 0.23 28.15
C ARG A 90 -55.36 1.02 29.24
N HIS A 91 -54.80 0.36 30.25
CA HIS A 91 -54.26 1.04 31.44
C HIS A 91 -52.76 0.88 31.66
N LEU A 92 -52.15 -0.19 31.14
CA LEU A 92 -50.71 -0.44 31.19
C LEU A 92 -50.05 -0.26 29.82
N GLY A 93 -50.80 -0.07 28.73
CA GLY A 93 -50.24 0.16 27.40
C GLY A 93 -49.56 -1.08 26.79
N VAL A 94 -49.79 -2.26 27.37
CA VAL A 94 -49.26 -3.53 26.88
C VAL A 94 -50.22 -4.08 25.83
N SER A 95 -49.77 -4.20 24.58
CA SER A 95 -50.60 -4.73 23.49
C SER A 95 -51.01 -6.18 23.77
N SER A 96 -52.26 -6.55 23.47
CA SER A 96 -52.73 -7.93 23.63
C SER A 96 -52.04 -8.82 22.59
N LEU A 97 -50.98 -9.53 22.99
CA LEU A 97 -50.22 -10.44 22.12
C LEU A 97 -50.81 -11.86 22.09
N LEU A 98 -51.76 -12.15 22.98
CA LEU A 98 -52.36 -13.47 23.16
C LEU A 98 -53.88 -13.37 23.07
N ASP A 99 -54.51 -14.36 22.42
CA ASP A 99 -55.95 -14.50 22.45
C ASP A 99 -56.39 -15.31 23.69
N PRO A 100 -57.52 -14.95 24.35
CA PRO A 100 -58.02 -15.67 25.52
C PRO A 100 -58.25 -17.17 25.29
N GLU A 101 -58.54 -17.58 24.06
CA GLU A 101 -58.79 -18.97 23.67
C GLU A 101 -57.49 -19.79 23.61
N ASP A 102 -56.38 -19.16 23.20
CA ASP A 102 -55.05 -19.79 23.11
C ASP A 102 -54.38 -19.95 24.48
N VAL A 103 -54.88 -19.24 25.50
CA VAL A 103 -54.39 -19.34 26.88
C VAL A 103 -55.30 -20.23 27.74
N ASN A 104 -56.62 -20.23 27.48
CA ASN A 104 -57.59 -21.07 28.19
C ASN A 104 -57.61 -22.52 27.66
N MET A 105 -56.44 -23.14 27.64
CA MET A 105 -56.22 -24.54 27.27
C MET A 105 -55.32 -25.23 28.31
N PRO A 106 -55.32 -26.58 28.39
CA PRO A 106 -54.59 -27.29 29.44
C PRO A 106 -53.08 -27.02 29.45
N GLU A 107 -52.49 -26.80 28.27
CA GLU A 107 -51.06 -26.55 28.07
C GLU A 107 -50.88 -25.37 27.10
N PRO A 108 -50.96 -24.13 27.57
CA PRO A 108 -50.68 -22.95 26.75
C PRO A 108 -49.18 -22.85 26.42
N ASP A 109 -48.84 -22.20 25.31
CA ASP A 109 -47.46 -22.06 24.84
C ASP A 109 -46.61 -21.21 25.80
N GLU A 110 -45.56 -21.82 26.33
CA GLU A 110 -44.70 -21.24 27.36
C GLU A 110 -43.94 -20.01 26.85
N ARG A 111 -43.46 -20.03 25.59
CA ARG A 111 -42.68 -18.92 25.02
C ARG A 111 -43.54 -17.68 24.83
N SER A 112 -44.78 -17.89 24.39
CA SER A 112 -45.79 -16.84 24.23
C SER A 112 -46.20 -16.21 25.58
N LEU A 113 -46.36 -17.03 26.63
CA LEU A 113 -46.62 -16.54 27.98
C LEU A 113 -45.44 -15.78 28.58
N ILE A 114 -44.20 -16.27 28.43
CA ILE A 114 -42.99 -15.57 28.90
C ILE A 114 -42.86 -14.22 28.21
N THR A 115 -43.04 -14.17 26.89
CA THR A 115 -42.97 -12.93 26.10
C THR A 115 -44.00 -11.90 26.58
N TYR A 116 -45.25 -12.34 26.75
CA TYR A 116 -46.32 -11.44 27.21
C TYR A 116 -46.09 -10.97 28.65
N VAL A 117 -45.70 -11.84 29.57
CA VAL A 117 -45.40 -11.46 30.96
C VAL A 117 -44.17 -10.55 31.05
N SER A 118 -43.18 -10.72 30.16
CA SER A 118 -42.01 -9.84 30.07
C SER A 118 -42.40 -8.42 29.66
N SER A 119 -43.31 -8.28 28.69
CA SER A 119 -43.84 -6.97 28.29
C SER A 119 -44.57 -6.24 29.43
N ILE A 120 -45.27 -6.99 30.30
CA ILE A 120 -45.88 -6.43 31.52
C ILE A 120 -44.80 -6.05 32.54
N TYR A 121 -43.78 -6.89 32.70
CA TYR A 121 -42.67 -6.64 33.62
C TYR A 121 -41.92 -5.33 33.28
N ASP A 122 -41.62 -5.09 32.01
CA ASP A 122 -40.86 -3.92 31.58
C ASP A 122 -41.62 -2.61 31.88
N VAL A 123 -42.90 -2.55 31.53
CA VAL A 123 -43.79 -1.42 31.84
C VAL A 123 -43.90 -1.18 33.35
N VAL A 124 -44.02 -2.26 34.12
CA VAL A 124 -44.12 -2.19 35.59
C VAL A 124 -42.80 -1.75 36.22
N ALA A 125 -41.66 -2.17 35.67
CA ALA A 125 -40.33 -1.78 36.14
C ALA A 125 -40.07 -0.29 35.88
N GLU A 126 -40.52 0.23 34.75
CA GLU A 126 -40.42 1.66 34.39
C GLU A 126 -41.35 2.56 35.23
N HIS A 127 -42.52 2.07 35.65
CA HIS A 127 -43.52 2.84 36.42
C HIS A 127 -43.40 2.74 37.95
N ARG A 128 -42.33 2.16 38.51
CA ARG A 128 -42.10 2.17 39.97
C ARG A 128 -41.85 3.60 40.47
N THR A 129 -42.84 4.19 41.14
CA THR A 129 -42.70 5.50 41.77
C THR A 129 -41.66 5.46 42.91
N PRO A 130 -40.88 6.55 43.12
CA PRO A 130 -39.81 6.60 44.13
C PRO A 130 -40.28 6.33 45.57
N GLN A 131 -41.58 6.44 45.84
CA GLN A 131 -42.18 6.27 47.16
C GLN A 131 -42.45 4.80 47.56
N GLN A 132 -42.50 3.87 46.59
CA GLN A 132 -42.62 2.42 46.86
C GLN A 132 -41.27 1.72 47.08
N ARG A 133 -40.14 2.41 46.90
CA ARG A 133 -38.81 1.92 47.34
C ARG A 133 -38.66 1.90 48.88
N GLN A 134 -39.56 2.54 49.63
CA GLN A 134 -39.41 2.78 51.08
C GLN A 134 -40.29 1.92 52.01
N ARG A 135 -41.02 0.92 51.52
CA ARG A 135 -41.88 0.07 52.38
C ARG A 135 -41.61 -1.42 52.24
N GLN A 136 -40.43 -1.85 52.70
CA GLN A 136 -40.23 -3.11 53.43
C GLN A 136 -39.16 -2.87 54.53
N PRO A 137 -39.23 -3.59 55.67
CA PRO A 137 -38.99 -3.01 56.99
C PRO A 137 -37.51 -2.91 57.38
N LEU A 138 -37.25 -1.91 58.22
CA LEU A 138 -36.00 -1.68 58.93
C LEU A 138 -35.51 -2.95 59.65
N GLY A 139 -34.31 -3.38 59.31
CA GLY A 139 -33.64 -4.48 59.98
C GLY A 139 -32.20 -4.74 59.56
N ALA A 140 -31.44 -3.73 59.10
CA ALA A 140 -29.97 -3.74 59.02
C ALA A 140 -29.41 -2.38 58.56
N ALA A 141 -29.79 -1.29 59.21
CA ALA A 141 -29.05 -0.03 59.10
C ALA A 141 -27.80 -0.07 60.02
N SER A 142 -26.89 -1.00 59.73
CA SER A 142 -25.54 -1.08 60.32
C SER A 142 -24.53 -1.71 59.34
N GLY A 143 -24.67 -1.38 58.05
CA GLY A 143 -23.80 -1.87 56.99
C GLY A 143 -23.96 -1.04 55.73
N ALA A 144 -23.59 0.24 55.81
CA ALA A 144 -23.11 0.91 54.59
C ALA A 144 -21.90 0.07 54.14
N SER A 145 -22.11 -0.81 53.16
CA SER A 145 -21.13 -1.79 52.79
C SER A 145 -19.89 -1.05 52.27
N ILE A 146 -18.72 -1.42 52.80
CA ILE A 146 -17.41 -1.00 52.28
C ILE A 146 -17.31 -1.29 50.76
N GLY A 147 -18.15 -2.20 50.24
CA GLY A 147 -18.31 -2.55 48.82
C GLY A 147 -18.80 -1.40 47.93
N ASP A 148 -19.82 -0.63 48.30
CA ASP A 148 -20.37 0.41 47.41
C ASP A 148 -19.39 1.58 47.20
N SER A 149 -18.76 2.07 48.28
CA SER A 149 -17.76 3.15 48.19
C SER A 149 -16.50 2.72 47.41
N SER A 150 -16.09 1.47 47.58
CA SER A 150 -14.87 0.96 46.95
C SER A 150 -15.04 0.68 45.44
N TRP A 151 -16.25 0.31 45.02
CA TRP A 151 -16.64 0.23 43.60
C TRP A 151 -16.82 1.61 42.95
N GLU A 152 -17.38 2.59 43.65
CA GLU A 152 -17.48 3.97 43.15
C GLU A 152 -16.10 4.61 42.92
N GLU A 153 -15.15 4.34 43.80
CA GLU A 153 -13.76 4.78 43.64
C GLU A 153 -13.06 4.09 42.46
N TYR A 154 -13.25 2.78 42.27
CA TYR A 154 -12.78 2.09 41.07
C TYR A 154 -13.37 2.73 39.80
N ARG A 155 -14.69 2.90 39.78
CA ARG A 155 -15.42 3.50 38.66
C ARG A 155 -14.87 4.89 38.32
N ARG A 156 -14.65 5.73 39.33
CA ARG A 156 -14.10 7.10 39.15
C ARG A 156 -12.71 7.06 38.53
N SER A 157 -11.80 6.26 39.07
CA SER A 157 -10.43 6.14 38.56
C SER A 157 -10.36 5.47 37.18
N ALA A 158 -11.24 4.51 36.89
CA ALA A 158 -11.36 3.86 35.58
C ALA A 158 -11.90 4.83 34.52
N LEU A 159 -12.93 5.61 34.86
CA LEU A 159 -13.46 6.67 34.00
C LEU A 159 -12.40 7.72 33.71
N GLU A 160 -11.65 8.18 34.72
CA GLU A 160 -10.58 9.15 34.54
C GLU A 160 -9.53 8.66 33.53
N LEU A 161 -9.04 7.42 33.71
CA LEU A 161 -8.09 6.79 32.79
C LEU A 161 -8.67 6.66 31.38
N LEU A 162 -9.91 6.19 31.24
CA LEU A 162 -10.58 6.01 29.95
C LEU A 162 -10.78 7.35 29.23
N THR A 163 -11.20 8.40 29.93
CA THR A 163 -11.32 9.75 29.36
C THR A 163 -9.96 10.27 28.91
N TRP A 164 -8.92 10.09 29.72
CA TRP A 164 -7.57 10.49 29.35
C TRP A 164 -7.10 9.73 28.11
N LEU A 165 -7.29 8.41 28.04
CA LEU A 165 -6.92 7.61 26.86
C LEU A 165 -7.63 8.11 25.59
N ARG A 166 -8.95 8.30 25.64
CA ARG A 166 -9.71 8.78 24.48
C ARG A 166 -9.26 10.19 24.03
N GLN A 167 -9.04 11.09 24.99
CA GLN A 167 -8.59 12.47 24.71
C GLN A 167 -7.16 12.50 24.17
N SER A 168 -6.24 11.74 24.77
CA SER A 168 -4.85 11.66 24.34
C SER A 168 -4.75 11.05 22.94
N THR A 169 -5.41 9.91 22.67
CA THR A 169 -5.46 9.31 21.32
C THR A 169 -6.00 10.28 20.26
N SER A 170 -6.97 11.13 20.63
CA SER A 170 -7.55 12.13 19.73
C SER A 170 -6.83 13.48 19.74
N SER A 171 -5.75 13.62 20.52
CA SER A 171 -5.07 14.89 20.72
C SER A 171 -4.36 15.34 19.45
N ALA A 172 -4.33 16.66 19.23
CA ALA A 172 -3.65 17.25 18.08
C ALA A 172 -2.14 16.96 18.07
N ASP A 173 -1.51 16.66 19.20
CA ASP A 173 -0.09 16.31 19.25
C ASP A 173 0.19 14.91 18.66
N LEU A 174 -0.75 13.97 18.85
CA LEU A 174 -0.69 12.59 18.33
C LEU A 174 -1.19 12.49 16.88
N VAL A 175 -2.29 13.18 16.57
CA VAL A 175 -2.88 13.25 15.22
C VAL A 175 -2.15 14.25 14.32
N GLY A 176 -1.30 15.10 14.90
CA GLY A 176 -0.76 16.31 14.30
C GLY A 176 -0.05 16.11 12.97
N ARG A 177 -0.46 16.87 11.97
CA ARG A 177 0.13 16.89 10.62
C ARG A 177 1.31 17.86 10.48
N ASP A 178 1.72 18.52 11.56
CA ASP A 178 2.75 19.56 11.55
C ASP A 178 4.15 18.96 11.41
N LEU A 179 4.44 18.44 10.22
CA LEU A 179 5.75 17.98 9.78
C LEU A 179 6.46 19.15 9.09
N THR A 180 7.02 20.04 9.91
CA THR A 180 7.74 21.24 9.44
C THR A 180 8.92 20.90 8.52
N SER A 181 9.48 21.91 7.85
CA SER A 181 10.66 21.78 6.97
C SER A 181 12.00 21.92 7.70
N GLY A 182 12.02 22.34 8.96
CA GLY A 182 13.25 22.58 9.72
C GLY A 182 13.72 21.36 10.51
N LEU A 183 14.94 20.87 10.24
CA LEU A 183 15.49 19.69 10.94
C LEU A 183 15.62 19.90 12.46
N SER A 184 16.11 21.06 12.89
CA SER A 184 16.24 21.39 14.32
C SER A 184 14.89 21.49 15.02
N GLN A 185 13.89 22.07 14.36
CA GLN A 185 12.53 22.16 14.86
C GLN A 185 11.90 20.77 14.97
N MET A 186 12.04 19.92 13.96
CA MET A 186 11.55 18.55 13.97
C MET A 186 12.18 17.71 15.09
N ARG A 187 13.49 17.85 15.33
CA ARG A 187 14.18 17.18 16.45
C ARG A 187 13.66 17.65 17.81
N ALA A 188 13.47 18.95 17.99
CA ALA A 188 12.92 19.49 19.24
C ALA A 188 11.47 19.03 19.48
N ILE A 189 10.66 18.93 18.42
CA ILE A 189 9.30 18.37 18.50
C ILE A 189 9.35 16.89 18.91
N ALA A 190 10.22 16.09 18.29
CA ALA A 190 10.35 14.67 18.61
C ALA A 190 10.84 14.44 20.05
N GLU A 191 11.87 15.17 20.49
CA GLU A 191 12.39 15.07 21.87
C GLU A 191 11.33 15.45 22.90
N ARG A 192 10.58 16.53 22.65
CA ARG A 192 9.48 16.95 23.53
C ARG A 192 8.35 15.92 23.56
N PHE A 193 7.99 15.36 22.40
CA PHE A 193 6.96 14.32 22.29
C PHE A 193 7.37 13.06 23.05
N GLU A 194 8.60 12.56 22.85
CA GLU A 194 9.13 11.39 23.56
C GLU A 194 9.19 11.62 25.08
N ALA A 195 9.65 12.80 25.52
CA ALA A 195 9.72 13.12 26.94
C ALA A 195 8.32 13.15 27.58
N GLN A 196 7.35 13.79 26.92
CA GLN A 196 5.97 13.86 27.39
C GLN A 196 5.31 12.48 27.41
N HIS A 197 5.43 11.71 26.32
CA HIS A 197 4.85 10.37 26.24
C HIS A 197 5.47 9.42 27.26
N ARG A 198 6.79 9.46 27.49
CA ARG A 198 7.46 8.64 28.50
C ARG A 198 6.92 8.91 29.91
N ALA A 199 6.78 10.19 30.28
CA ALA A 199 6.23 10.59 31.56
C ALA A 199 4.76 10.14 31.72
N ASP A 200 3.95 10.36 30.69
CA ASP A 200 2.54 9.95 30.66
C ASP A 200 2.39 8.42 30.76
N ALA A 201 3.23 7.66 30.04
CA ALA A 201 3.21 6.21 30.06
C ALA A 201 3.52 5.65 31.46
N GLU A 202 4.54 6.19 32.14
CA GLU A 202 4.90 5.78 33.51
C GLU A 202 3.76 6.04 34.50
N GLN A 203 3.18 7.24 34.49
CA GLN A 203 2.09 7.60 35.41
C GLN A 203 0.83 6.76 35.16
N ARG A 204 0.45 6.57 33.90
CA ARG A 204 -0.81 5.91 33.53
C ARG A 204 -0.72 4.39 33.59
N MET A 205 0.45 3.79 33.37
CA MET A 205 0.70 2.37 33.62
C MET A 205 0.56 2.03 35.11
N ALA A 206 1.05 2.88 36.00
CA ALA A 206 0.87 2.71 37.44
C ALA A 206 -0.62 2.80 37.83
N GLN A 207 -1.37 3.75 37.26
CA GLN A 207 -2.81 3.88 37.48
C GLN A 207 -3.58 2.64 36.97
N LYS A 208 -3.23 2.14 35.78
CA LYS A 208 -3.84 0.95 35.18
C LYS A 208 -3.57 -0.32 36.00
N SER A 209 -2.34 -0.55 36.43
CA SER A 209 -2.00 -1.72 37.26
C SER A 209 -2.70 -1.66 38.63
N ALA A 210 -2.80 -0.47 39.23
CA ALA A 210 -3.58 -0.27 40.45
C ALA A 210 -5.08 -0.56 40.25
N LEU A 211 -5.66 -0.17 39.10
CA LEU A 211 -7.04 -0.46 38.74
C LEU A 211 -7.31 -1.97 38.57
N VAL A 212 -6.42 -2.69 37.90
CA VAL A 212 -6.54 -4.16 37.74
C VAL A 212 -6.49 -4.85 39.11
N ARG A 213 -5.49 -4.50 39.93
CA ARG A 213 -5.36 -5.05 41.29
C ARG A 213 -6.61 -4.79 42.13
N ARG A 214 -7.13 -3.57 42.06
CA ARG A 214 -8.35 -3.16 42.79
C ARG A 214 -9.59 -3.90 42.28
N TYR A 215 -9.70 -4.14 40.98
CA TYR A 215 -10.78 -4.92 40.40
C TYR A 215 -10.76 -6.36 40.93
N ASP A 216 -9.58 -7.00 41.00
CA ASP A 216 -9.42 -8.35 41.52
C ASP A 216 -9.71 -8.44 43.04
N GLU A 217 -9.26 -7.44 43.81
CA GLU A 217 -9.56 -7.29 45.25
C GLU A 217 -11.08 -7.15 45.49
N LEU A 218 -11.77 -6.40 44.64
CA LEU A 218 -13.21 -6.22 44.72
C LEU A 218 -13.96 -7.49 44.32
N LEU A 219 -13.54 -8.20 43.27
CA LEU A 219 -14.15 -9.48 42.87
C LEU A 219 -13.95 -10.58 43.91
N SER A 220 -12.78 -10.65 44.54
CA SER A 220 -12.50 -11.63 45.60
C SER A 220 -13.27 -11.34 46.90
N GLY A 221 -13.64 -10.07 47.15
CA GLY A 221 -14.48 -9.66 48.28
C GLY A 221 -16.00 -9.84 48.08
N VAL A 222 -16.46 -10.11 46.85
CA VAL A 222 -17.89 -10.16 46.46
C VAL A 222 -18.56 -11.53 46.75
N GLY A 223 -17.95 -12.38 47.58
CA GLY A 223 -18.53 -13.66 48.00
C GLY A 223 -19.87 -13.59 48.77
N ASN A 224 -20.48 -12.42 48.99
CA ASN A 224 -21.77 -12.33 49.70
C ASN A 224 -22.64 -11.07 49.43
N VAL A 225 -22.40 -10.29 48.37
CA VAL A 225 -23.20 -9.09 48.07
C VAL A 225 -23.60 -9.08 46.60
N GLY A 226 -24.89 -8.85 46.35
CA GLY A 226 -25.51 -8.93 45.03
C GLY A 226 -24.81 -8.10 43.95
N SER A 227 -24.80 -8.69 42.75
CA SER A 227 -24.46 -8.13 41.42
C SER A 227 -24.10 -6.63 41.39
N VAL A 228 -22.82 -6.33 41.55
CA VAL A 228 -22.29 -5.02 41.18
C VAL A 228 -22.27 -4.93 39.65
N ARG A 229 -23.14 -4.10 39.08
CA ARG A 229 -23.22 -3.85 37.63
C ARG A 229 -22.10 -2.91 37.22
N ILE A 230 -21.02 -3.47 36.68
CA ILE A 230 -19.93 -2.70 36.07
C ILE A 230 -20.31 -2.43 34.61
N GLU A 231 -20.27 -1.16 34.22
CA GLU A 231 -20.44 -0.76 32.83
C GLU A 231 -19.44 -1.53 31.94
N PRO A 232 -19.87 -2.11 30.81
CA PRO A 232 -19.01 -2.90 29.93
C PRO A 232 -17.72 -2.17 29.54
N GLU A 233 -17.79 -0.86 29.34
CA GLU A 233 -16.67 0.00 28.93
C GLU A 233 -15.59 0.20 29.99
N LEU A 234 -15.92 -0.01 31.27
CA LEU A 234 -15.00 0.21 32.40
C LEU A 234 -14.31 -1.06 32.85
N ARG A 235 -14.58 -2.19 32.20
CA ARG A 235 -13.95 -3.46 32.52
C ARG A 235 -12.45 -3.42 32.16
N PRO A 236 -11.59 -4.14 32.90
CA PRO A 236 -10.14 -4.15 32.65
C PRO A 236 -9.76 -4.49 31.20
N ASP A 237 -10.48 -5.39 30.55
CA ASP A 237 -10.25 -5.77 29.14
C ASP A 237 -10.54 -4.63 28.15
N GLN A 238 -11.56 -3.80 28.42
CA GLN A 238 -11.83 -2.63 27.59
C GLN A 238 -10.83 -1.50 27.85
N LEU A 239 -10.37 -1.34 29.09
CA LEU A 239 -9.27 -0.41 29.42
C LEU A 239 -7.96 -0.83 28.75
N GLU A 240 -7.66 -2.13 28.68
CA GLU A 240 -6.52 -2.68 27.95
C GLU A 240 -6.61 -2.34 26.46
N ARG A 241 -7.76 -2.59 25.82
CA ARG A 241 -7.97 -2.24 24.41
C ARG A 241 -7.81 -0.73 24.14
N ALA A 242 -8.31 0.12 25.04
CA ALA A 242 -8.12 1.57 24.92
C ALA A 242 -6.64 1.97 25.06
N TRP A 243 -5.91 1.31 25.97
CA TRP A 243 -4.48 1.47 26.16
C TRP A 243 -3.67 1.06 24.93
N GLU A 244 -3.99 -0.09 24.32
CA GLU A 244 -3.37 -0.58 23.08
C GLU A 244 -3.56 0.41 21.92
N ARG A 245 -4.78 0.95 21.75
CA ARG A 245 -5.05 1.97 20.73
C ARG A 245 -4.22 3.24 20.93
N TYR A 246 -4.06 3.68 22.18
CA TYR A 246 -3.19 4.81 22.50
C TYR A 246 -1.73 4.53 22.14
N ASN A 247 -1.18 3.37 22.53
CA ASN A 247 0.20 3.01 22.20
C ASN A 247 0.42 2.90 20.69
N LEU A 248 -0.55 2.35 19.95
CA LEU A 248 -0.47 2.30 18.49
C LEU A 248 -0.36 3.71 17.90
N ALA A 249 -1.23 4.63 18.32
CA ALA A 249 -1.20 6.01 17.85
C ALA A 249 0.13 6.73 18.19
N VAL A 250 0.69 6.47 19.38
CA VAL A 250 2.01 6.99 19.77
C VAL A 250 3.09 6.43 18.84
N ASN A 251 3.13 5.11 18.63
CA ASN A 251 4.14 4.46 17.80
C ASN A 251 4.07 4.96 16.34
N GLU A 252 2.85 5.15 15.82
CA GLU A 252 2.64 5.74 14.49
C GLU A 252 3.18 7.17 14.41
N ARG A 253 2.92 7.99 15.44
CA ARG A 253 3.44 9.36 15.53
C ARG A 253 4.96 9.39 15.63
N GLU A 254 5.55 8.58 16.50
CA GLU A 254 7.00 8.46 16.66
C GLU A 254 7.67 8.04 15.34
N ARG A 255 7.12 7.02 14.68
CA ARG A 255 7.60 6.57 13.37
C ARG A 255 7.51 7.70 12.33
N ALA A 256 6.40 8.44 12.27
CA ALA A 256 6.25 9.56 11.35
C ALA A 256 7.29 10.67 11.59
N LEU A 257 7.54 11.00 12.86
CA LEU A 257 8.57 11.97 13.25
C LEU A 257 9.98 11.50 12.86
N GLN A 258 10.33 10.24 13.16
CA GLN A 258 11.61 9.64 12.78
C GLN A 258 11.82 9.61 11.27
N GLN A 259 10.81 9.18 10.51
CA GLN A 259 10.86 9.16 9.05
C GLN A 259 11.05 10.57 8.47
N ARG A 260 10.36 11.58 9.02
CA ARG A 260 10.51 12.97 8.60
C ARG A 260 11.91 13.51 8.92
N ILE A 261 12.44 13.24 10.11
CA ILE A 261 13.80 13.63 10.51
C ILE A 261 14.83 13.00 9.58
N ALA A 262 14.76 11.68 9.35
CA ALA A 262 15.68 10.97 8.47
C ALA A 262 15.60 11.47 7.02
N LYS A 263 14.40 11.83 6.54
CA LYS A 263 14.23 12.48 5.23
C LYS A 263 14.90 13.84 5.17
N LEU A 264 14.69 14.70 6.17
CA LEU A 264 15.34 16.01 6.24
C LEU A 264 16.87 15.87 6.30
N GLU A 265 17.42 14.96 7.12
CA GLU A 265 18.87 14.71 7.18
C GLU A 265 19.47 14.31 5.83
N ARG A 266 18.78 13.48 5.06
CA ARG A 266 19.19 13.12 3.69
C ARG A 266 19.20 14.35 2.78
N LEU A 267 18.15 15.16 2.82
CA LEU A 267 18.06 16.40 2.01
C LEU A 267 19.14 17.41 2.38
N TYR A 268 19.45 17.59 3.67
CA TYR A 268 20.55 18.47 4.10
C TYR A 268 21.91 17.95 3.60
N LYS A 269 22.19 16.64 3.72
CA LYS A 269 23.41 16.03 3.18
C LYS A 269 23.52 16.20 1.66
N LEU A 270 22.43 15.96 0.93
CA LEU A 270 22.38 16.16 -0.51
C LEU A 270 22.60 17.63 -0.88
N GLY A 271 21.94 18.56 -0.18
CA GLY A 271 22.11 20.00 -0.36
C GLY A 271 23.54 20.49 -0.12
N ASP A 272 24.22 19.98 0.91
CA ASP A 272 25.64 20.26 1.16
C ASP A 272 26.54 19.66 0.07
N SER A 273 26.26 18.43 -0.39
CA SER A 273 26.98 17.79 -1.50
C SER A 273 26.88 18.60 -2.79
N VAL A 274 25.65 18.99 -3.17
CA VAL A 274 25.37 19.83 -4.34
C VAL A 274 26.11 21.16 -4.24
N ARG A 275 26.10 21.80 -3.06
CA ARG A 275 26.80 23.08 -2.84
C ARG A 275 28.31 22.96 -3.03
N ASN A 276 28.91 21.87 -2.55
CA ASN A 276 30.35 21.61 -2.67
C ASN A 276 30.72 21.26 -4.11
N GLU A 277 30.01 20.32 -4.74
CA GLU A 277 30.22 19.91 -6.12
C GLU A 277 30.03 21.08 -7.10
N ALA A 278 29.04 21.96 -6.87
CA ALA A 278 28.86 23.18 -7.65
C ALA A 278 30.02 24.17 -7.45
N SER A 279 30.53 24.33 -6.22
CA SER A 279 31.69 25.18 -5.95
C SER A 279 32.96 24.68 -6.63
N GLU A 280 33.15 23.36 -6.70
CA GLU A 280 34.24 22.73 -7.44
C GLU A 280 34.09 22.95 -8.94
N ALA A 281 32.88 22.76 -9.49
CA ALA A 281 32.61 23.02 -10.90
C ALA A 281 32.87 24.48 -11.27
N GLU A 282 32.45 25.44 -10.44
CA GLU A 282 32.74 26.87 -10.61
C GLU A 282 34.25 27.17 -10.55
N ALA A 283 35.01 26.46 -9.72
CA ALA A 283 36.46 26.59 -9.67
C ALA A 283 37.12 26.02 -10.94
N GLN A 284 36.65 24.89 -11.45
CA GLN A 284 37.11 24.28 -12.70
C GLN A 284 36.83 25.19 -13.91
N VAL A 285 35.61 25.74 -14.02
CA VAL A 285 35.26 26.70 -15.08
C VAL A 285 36.20 27.92 -15.04
N ARG A 286 36.48 28.46 -13.86
CA ARG A 286 37.44 29.58 -13.72
C ARG A 286 38.87 29.19 -14.10
N ALA A 287 39.32 27.99 -13.75
CA ALA A 287 40.64 27.48 -14.12
C ALA A 287 40.78 27.32 -15.65
N ILE A 288 39.80 26.67 -16.29
CA ILE A 288 39.75 26.50 -17.75
C ILE A 288 39.71 27.86 -18.45
N ALA A 289 38.92 28.82 -17.94
CA ALA A 289 38.88 30.18 -18.48
C ALA A 289 40.25 30.89 -18.37
N SER A 290 40.96 30.73 -17.25
CA SER A 290 42.31 31.29 -17.07
C SER A 290 43.33 30.64 -18.00
N GLU A 291 43.25 29.33 -18.22
CA GLU A 291 44.14 28.60 -19.11
C GLU A 291 43.87 28.94 -20.58
N LEU A 292 42.59 29.15 -20.95
CA LEU A 292 42.23 29.66 -22.27
C LEU A 292 42.80 31.06 -22.54
N GLN A 293 42.86 31.92 -21.52
CA GLN A 293 43.45 33.26 -21.61
C GLN A 293 44.98 33.25 -21.64
N SER A 294 45.64 32.28 -20.99
CA SER A 294 47.11 32.18 -20.95
C SER A 294 47.72 31.58 -22.22
N LEU A 295 46.90 30.94 -23.06
CA LEU A 295 47.28 30.41 -24.36
C LEU A 295 47.82 31.50 -25.30
N SER A 296 49.15 31.56 -25.43
CA SER A 296 49.83 32.53 -26.30
C SER A 296 49.33 32.49 -27.75
N PRO A 297 49.17 33.64 -28.43
CA PRO A 297 48.87 33.72 -29.87
C PRO A 297 49.95 33.07 -30.74
N ASP A 298 51.20 33.03 -30.25
CA ASP A 298 52.41 32.59 -30.96
C ASP A 298 52.89 31.19 -30.51
N ALA A 299 52.10 30.49 -29.69
CA ALA A 299 52.41 29.13 -29.26
C ALA A 299 52.55 28.17 -30.44
N HIS A 300 53.45 27.19 -30.32
CA HIS A 300 53.64 26.17 -31.36
C HIS A 300 52.30 25.45 -31.63
N PRO A 301 51.94 25.19 -32.91
CA PRO A 301 50.60 24.68 -33.26
C PRO A 301 50.21 23.40 -32.54
N MET A 302 51.15 22.47 -32.36
CA MET A 302 50.91 21.20 -31.67
C MET A 302 50.67 21.36 -30.16
N ASP A 303 51.38 22.28 -29.50
CA ASP A 303 51.22 22.52 -28.05
C ASP A 303 49.91 23.24 -27.78
N ALA A 304 49.54 24.19 -28.65
CA ALA A 304 48.27 24.87 -28.63
C ALA A 304 47.08 23.89 -28.86
N GLU A 305 47.23 22.94 -29.78
CA GLU A 305 46.20 21.93 -30.06
C GLU A 305 46.06 20.93 -28.91
N ARG A 306 47.17 20.51 -28.30
CA ARG A 306 47.16 19.65 -27.10
C ARG A 306 46.49 20.34 -25.92
N ALA A 307 46.80 21.62 -25.68
CA ALA A 307 46.18 22.42 -24.64
C ALA A 307 44.67 22.59 -24.88
N LEU A 308 44.25 22.93 -26.11
CA LEU A 308 42.83 23.04 -26.45
C LEU A 308 42.08 21.72 -26.26
N ARG A 309 42.68 20.57 -26.62
CA ARG A 309 42.10 19.25 -26.34
C ARG A 309 41.92 19.00 -24.84
N GLY A 310 42.89 19.40 -24.02
CA GLY A 310 42.79 19.34 -22.56
C GLY A 310 41.62 20.20 -22.04
N LEU A 311 41.49 21.43 -22.54
CA LEU A 311 40.38 22.33 -22.18
C LEU A 311 39.01 21.77 -22.59
N THR A 312 38.89 21.19 -23.80
CA THR A 312 37.64 20.56 -24.26
C THR A 312 37.28 19.34 -23.40
N SER A 313 38.27 18.52 -23.02
CA SER A 313 38.06 17.40 -22.09
C SER A 313 37.56 17.89 -20.73
N GLY A 314 38.22 18.90 -20.15
CA GLY A 314 37.81 19.49 -18.88
C GLY A 314 36.41 20.12 -18.94
N LEU A 315 36.05 20.79 -20.05
CA LEU A 315 34.70 21.30 -20.27
C LEU A 315 33.66 20.17 -20.37
N SER A 316 33.98 19.05 -21.01
CA SER A 316 33.09 17.88 -21.04
C SER A 316 32.83 17.34 -19.64
N GLU A 317 33.86 17.26 -18.77
CA GLU A 317 33.70 16.81 -17.38
C GLU A 317 32.82 17.79 -16.56
N VAL A 318 33.02 19.09 -16.75
CA VAL A 318 32.16 20.12 -16.14
C VAL A 318 30.72 19.97 -16.61
N GLY A 319 30.47 19.75 -17.90
CA GLY A 319 29.14 19.54 -18.46
C GLY A 319 28.41 18.36 -17.80
N GLN A 320 29.07 17.20 -17.73
CA GLN A 320 28.53 16.01 -17.06
C GLN A 320 28.19 16.26 -15.58
N ARG A 321 29.06 17.01 -14.87
CA ARG A 321 28.83 17.39 -13.49
C ARG A 321 27.64 18.33 -13.34
N VAL A 322 27.50 19.32 -14.23
CA VAL A 322 26.35 20.25 -14.25
C VAL A 322 25.04 19.52 -14.48
N ASP A 323 24.99 18.57 -15.42
CA ASP A 323 23.79 17.76 -15.69
C ASP A 323 23.38 16.91 -14.46
N LYS A 324 24.35 16.24 -13.82
CA LYS A 324 24.14 15.51 -12.57
C LYS A 324 23.59 16.43 -11.47
N LEU A 325 24.18 17.61 -11.30
CA LEU A 325 23.76 18.60 -10.30
C LEU A 325 22.33 19.09 -10.55
N PHE A 326 21.88 19.21 -11.81
CA PHE A 326 20.51 19.62 -12.11
C PHE A 326 19.51 18.59 -11.61
N ASN A 327 19.77 17.29 -11.82
CA ASN A 327 18.91 16.22 -11.33
C ASN A 327 18.80 16.24 -9.80
N GLN A 328 19.94 16.37 -9.11
CA GLN A 328 19.97 16.46 -7.65
C GLN A 328 19.25 17.70 -7.11
N VAL A 329 19.35 18.85 -7.80
CA VAL A 329 18.63 20.06 -7.41
C VAL A 329 17.13 19.92 -7.68
N GLN A 330 16.69 19.24 -8.75
CA GLN A 330 15.26 18.97 -8.94
C GLN A 330 14.70 18.10 -7.82
N GLU A 331 15.41 17.04 -7.39
CA GLU A 331 15.02 16.23 -6.23
C GLU A 331 14.85 17.12 -4.97
N LEU A 332 15.80 18.03 -4.72
CA LEU A 332 15.68 18.99 -3.61
C LEU A 332 14.48 19.95 -3.75
N ARG A 333 14.06 20.30 -4.96
CA ARG A 333 12.91 21.19 -5.22
C ARG A 333 11.58 20.47 -5.04
N GLU A 334 11.45 19.26 -5.58
CA GLU A 334 10.29 18.39 -5.39
C GLU A 334 10.03 18.17 -3.90
N GLU A 335 11.10 18.03 -3.12
CA GLU A 335 11.06 17.81 -1.69
C GLU A 335 11.00 19.09 -0.83
N GLN A 336 10.79 20.25 -1.47
CA GLN A 336 10.62 21.56 -0.83
C GLN A 336 11.75 21.92 0.15
N TYR A 337 12.99 21.57 -0.20
CA TYR A 337 14.15 21.96 0.58
C TYR A 337 14.33 23.49 0.57
N SER A 338 14.57 24.09 1.74
CA SER A 338 14.51 25.55 1.94
C SER A 338 15.48 26.35 1.06
N GLN A 339 16.62 25.77 0.68
CA GLN A 339 17.61 26.43 -0.18
C GLN A 339 17.60 25.94 -1.63
N ALA A 340 16.63 25.11 -2.02
CA ALA A 340 16.60 24.49 -3.35
C ALA A 340 16.55 25.54 -4.48
N GLU A 341 15.71 26.56 -4.33
CA GLU A 341 15.61 27.65 -5.32
C GLU A 341 16.92 28.42 -5.47
N HIS A 342 17.61 28.72 -4.35
CA HIS A 342 18.90 29.39 -4.40
C HIS A 342 19.96 28.53 -5.12
N LEU A 343 20.00 27.23 -4.83
CA LEU A 343 20.91 26.29 -5.51
C LEU A 343 20.60 26.19 -7.01
N TYR A 344 19.32 26.18 -7.39
CA TYR A 344 18.89 26.17 -8.78
C TYR A 344 19.34 27.40 -9.55
N HIS A 345 19.15 28.61 -8.99
CA HIS A 345 19.59 29.85 -9.63
C HIS A 345 21.12 29.91 -9.78
N ARG A 346 21.85 29.43 -8.77
CA ARG A 346 23.31 29.32 -8.83
C ARG A 346 23.75 28.35 -9.92
N LEU A 347 23.09 27.20 -10.04
CA LEU A 347 23.38 26.21 -11.08
C LEU A 347 23.05 26.72 -12.49
N CYS A 348 21.98 27.49 -12.66
CA CYS A 348 21.68 28.17 -13.92
C CYS A 348 22.79 29.15 -14.32
N SER A 349 23.31 29.90 -13.35
CA SER A 349 24.42 30.85 -13.58
C SER A 349 25.71 30.10 -13.97
N LEU A 350 26.01 28.99 -13.30
CA LEU A 350 27.11 28.11 -13.65
C LEU A 350 26.95 27.52 -15.07
N HIS A 351 25.75 27.04 -15.41
CA HIS A 351 25.46 26.49 -16.73
C HIS A 351 25.64 27.53 -17.84
N LEU A 352 25.16 28.76 -17.64
CA LEU A 352 25.38 29.86 -18.58
C LEU A 352 26.87 30.20 -18.74
N SER A 353 27.62 30.23 -17.64
CA SER A 353 29.08 30.44 -17.68
C SER A 353 29.81 29.31 -18.41
N TYR A 354 29.37 28.07 -18.22
CA TYR A 354 29.88 26.91 -18.93
C TYR A 354 29.61 27.02 -20.44
N LEU A 355 28.38 27.34 -20.85
CA LEU A 355 28.03 27.50 -22.27
C LEU A 355 28.81 28.62 -22.94
N ASP A 356 29.02 29.75 -22.25
CA ASP A 356 29.83 30.85 -22.76
C ASP A 356 31.29 30.43 -22.94
N LEU A 357 31.88 29.78 -21.92
CA LEU A 357 33.25 29.28 -22.00
C LEU A 357 33.42 28.23 -23.10
N ASN A 358 32.43 27.36 -23.30
CA ASN A 358 32.45 26.38 -24.38
C ASN A 358 32.50 27.07 -25.76
N ARG A 359 31.65 28.09 -25.97
CA ARG A 359 31.70 28.91 -27.20
C ARG A 359 33.06 29.59 -27.38
N GLN A 360 33.68 30.06 -26.31
CA GLN A 360 35.00 30.69 -26.37
C GLN A 360 36.08 29.69 -26.79
N VAL A 361 36.09 28.47 -26.22
CA VAL A 361 37.03 27.39 -26.59
C VAL A 361 36.81 26.95 -28.05
N ASP A 362 35.56 26.79 -28.47
CA ASP A 362 35.21 26.48 -29.87
C ASP A 362 35.66 27.58 -30.84
N SER A 363 35.51 28.85 -30.44
CA SER A 363 35.99 29.97 -31.25
C SER A 363 37.52 30.00 -31.34
N ALA A 364 38.23 29.62 -30.28
CA ALA A 364 39.68 29.59 -30.23
C ALA A 364 40.25 28.43 -31.08
N SER A 365 39.60 27.26 -31.03
CA SER A 365 39.94 26.12 -31.89
C SER A 365 39.69 26.45 -33.37
N ALA A 366 38.54 27.05 -33.70
CA ALA A 366 38.22 27.49 -35.07
C ALA A 366 39.19 28.55 -35.61
N LYS A 367 39.54 29.58 -34.81
CA LYS A 367 40.51 30.61 -35.21
C LYS A 367 41.88 30.00 -35.51
N ARG A 368 42.35 29.03 -34.72
CA ARG A 368 43.63 28.35 -34.96
C ARG A 368 43.57 27.39 -36.15
N ALA A 369 42.46 26.69 -36.36
CA ALA A 369 42.24 25.88 -37.55
C ALA A 369 42.27 26.72 -38.83
N SER A 370 41.79 27.96 -38.78
CA SER A 370 41.84 28.90 -39.92
C SER A 370 43.26 29.41 -40.21
N ARG A 371 44.08 29.65 -39.18
CA ARG A 371 45.52 30.01 -39.31
C ARG A 371 46.39 28.88 -39.83
N ALA A 372 46.06 27.63 -39.51
CA ALA A 372 46.73 26.45 -40.07
C ALA A 372 46.40 26.20 -41.56
N GLY A 373 45.43 26.92 -42.12
CA GLY A 373 44.93 26.75 -43.48
C GLY A 373 45.79 27.29 -44.62
N SER A 374 47.05 27.64 -44.38
CA SER A 374 48.00 28.03 -45.43
C SER A 374 48.90 26.88 -45.94
N SER A 375 48.77 25.66 -45.40
CA SER A 375 49.55 24.51 -45.85
C SER A 375 48.68 23.51 -46.61
N THR A 376 49.20 23.08 -47.77
CA THR A 376 48.62 22.23 -48.81
C THR A 376 47.85 21.00 -48.32
N SER A 377 48.08 20.51 -47.10
CA SER A 377 47.36 19.39 -46.49
C SER A 377 45.87 19.63 -46.16
N GLN A 378 45.34 20.85 -46.29
CA GLN A 378 43.93 21.15 -45.94
C GLN A 378 42.95 21.16 -47.14
N GLN A 379 43.42 21.15 -48.40
CA GLN A 379 42.52 20.94 -49.54
C GLN A 379 41.84 19.57 -49.48
N PHE A 380 42.56 18.58 -48.95
CA PHE A 380 42.04 17.23 -48.72
C PHE A 380 41.04 17.18 -47.56
N ARG A 381 41.27 17.98 -46.50
CA ARG A 381 40.44 17.99 -45.28
C ARG A 381 39.12 18.74 -45.47
N ARG A 382 39.11 19.82 -46.25
CA ARG A 382 37.87 20.55 -46.61
C ARG A 382 36.94 19.75 -47.52
N HIS A 383 37.50 18.87 -48.36
CA HIS A 383 36.70 17.96 -49.16
C HIS A 383 36.01 16.90 -48.30
N ALA A 384 36.68 16.43 -47.24
CA ALA A 384 36.11 15.51 -46.25
C ALA A 384 35.05 16.17 -45.33
N GLU A 385 35.27 17.41 -44.90
CA GLU A 385 34.32 18.16 -44.05
C GLU A 385 33.04 18.58 -44.80
N GLN A 386 33.11 18.82 -46.12
CA GLN A 386 31.93 19.10 -46.95
C GLN A 386 31.00 17.88 -47.11
N LEU A 387 31.52 16.66 -46.92
CA LEU A 387 30.73 15.43 -46.95
C LEU A 387 30.05 15.16 -45.58
N LEU A 388 30.69 15.56 -44.47
CA LEU A 388 30.16 15.39 -43.12
C LEU A 388 28.98 16.33 -42.78
N GLN A 389 28.92 17.53 -43.36
CA GLN A 389 27.83 18.49 -43.08
C GLN A 389 26.47 18.14 -43.71
N GLN A 390 26.40 17.15 -44.61
CA GLN A 390 25.11 16.68 -45.16
C GLN A 390 24.50 15.51 -44.36
N GLY A 391 25.18 15.00 -43.34
CA GLY A 391 24.76 13.82 -42.58
C GLY A 391 24.76 14.04 -41.08
N SER A 392 23.99 14.98 -40.54
CA SER A 392 23.86 15.14 -39.07
C SER A 392 22.58 15.86 -38.65
N THR A 393 21.43 15.16 -38.69
CA THR A 393 20.31 15.40 -37.77
C THR A 393 19.57 14.09 -37.49
N SER A 394 19.97 13.36 -36.44
CA SER A 394 19.09 12.65 -35.50
C SER A 394 19.92 11.67 -34.68
N ALA A 395 19.81 11.79 -33.36
CA ALA A 395 20.34 10.84 -32.40
C ALA A 395 19.72 9.44 -32.61
N GLY A 396 20.55 8.39 -32.47
CA GLY A 396 20.09 7.01 -32.39
C GLY A 396 20.10 6.25 -33.71
N GLY A 397 21.28 5.92 -34.22
CA GLY A 397 21.46 4.99 -35.34
C GLY A 397 22.50 5.48 -36.34
N VAL A 398 23.32 4.56 -36.84
CA VAL A 398 24.25 4.81 -37.93
C VAL A 398 23.42 5.17 -39.17
N GLY A 399 23.38 6.46 -39.52
CA GLY A 399 22.50 6.97 -40.59
C GLY A 399 22.86 6.43 -41.98
N SER A 400 21.89 6.44 -42.90
CA SER A 400 22.07 5.96 -44.30
C SER A 400 23.31 6.55 -44.99
N GLY A 401 23.66 7.82 -44.70
CA GLY A 401 24.82 8.49 -45.29
C GLY A 401 26.18 7.89 -44.91
N PHE A 402 26.29 7.21 -43.77
CA PHE A 402 27.52 6.52 -43.37
C PHE A 402 27.80 5.31 -44.27
N TYR A 403 26.78 4.49 -44.56
CA TYR A 403 26.95 3.34 -45.46
C TYR A 403 27.25 3.77 -46.89
N ASP A 404 26.78 4.96 -47.29
CA ASP A 404 27.05 5.54 -48.60
C ASP A 404 28.48 6.12 -48.68
N GLU A 405 29.00 6.70 -47.59
CA GLU A 405 30.41 7.11 -47.45
C GLU A 405 31.35 5.89 -47.56
N VAL A 406 31.07 4.82 -46.80
CA VAL A 406 31.87 3.59 -46.82
C VAL A 406 31.83 2.91 -48.19
N ALA A 407 30.68 2.93 -48.87
CA ALA A 407 30.55 2.45 -50.24
C ALA A 407 31.40 3.26 -51.23
N SER A 408 31.41 4.59 -51.11
CA SER A 408 32.20 5.48 -51.97
C SER A 408 33.72 5.31 -51.77
N VAL A 409 34.19 5.28 -50.52
CA VAL A 409 35.60 5.13 -50.16
C VAL A 409 36.11 3.75 -50.56
N SER A 410 35.29 2.71 -50.36
CA SER A 410 35.67 1.35 -50.76
C SER A 410 35.64 1.14 -52.29
N GLN A 411 34.85 1.92 -53.04
CA GLN A 411 34.81 1.86 -54.51
C GLN A 411 36.07 2.43 -55.15
N ALA A 412 36.69 3.43 -54.51
CA ALA A 412 38.00 3.97 -54.89
C ALA A 412 39.13 2.92 -54.81
N PHE A 413 38.99 1.92 -53.92
CA PHE A 413 39.93 0.79 -53.75
C PHE A 413 39.33 -0.54 -54.22
N SER A 414 38.49 -0.51 -55.26
CA SER A 414 37.75 -1.67 -55.78
C SER A 414 38.62 -2.83 -56.28
N SER A 415 39.91 -2.57 -56.58
CA SER A 415 40.90 -3.58 -56.97
C SER A 415 41.44 -4.42 -55.80
N SER A 416 41.24 -4.00 -54.55
CA SER A 416 41.77 -4.67 -53.36
C SER A 416 40.76 -5.69 -52.80
N PRO A 417 41.14 -6.98 -52.66
CA PRO A 417 40.28 -8.01 -52.07
C PRO A 417 39.86 -7.70 -50.62
N ALA A 418 40.75 -7.10 -49.83
CA ALA A 418 40.48 -6.75 -48.43
C ALA A 418 39.33 -5.74 -48.31
N TYR A 419 39.28 -4.74 -49.20
CA TYR A 419 38.16 -3.79 -49.27
C TYR A 419 36.87 -4.43 -49.78
N ALA A 420 36.95 -5.51 -50.56
CA ALA A 420 35.76 -6.24 -51.00
C ALA A 420 35.10 -7.02 -49.85
N ASP A 421 35.90 -7.64 -49.00
CA ASP A 421 35.40 -8.35 -47.81
C ASP A 421 34.84 -7.36 -46.77
N LEU A 422 35.51 -6.22 -46.57
CA LEU A 422 35.02 -5.12 -45.72
C LEU A 422 33.64 -4.60 -46.18
N ARG A 423 33.45 -4.35 -47.49
CA ARG A 423 32.14 -3.95 -48.06
C ARG A 423 31.07 -5.00 -47.80
N ARG A 424 31.42 -6.29 -47.91
CA ARG A 424 30.48 -7.39 -47.68
C ARG A 424 30.02 -7.41 -46.22
N CYS A 425 30.94 -7.26 -45.27
CA CYS A 425 30.64 -7.18 -43.85
C CYS A 425 29.76 -5.96 -43.50
N MET A 426 30.08 -4.79 -44.06
CA MET A 426 29.28 -3.57 -43.83
C MET A 426 27.87 -3.67 -44.40
N ALA A 427 27.72 -4.20 -45.62
CA ALA A 427 26.41 -4.44 -46.22
C ALA A 427 25.59 -5.45 -45.43
N TRP A 428 26.25 -6.49 -44.90
CA TRP A 428 25.61 -7.48 -44.03
C TRP A 428 25.08 -6.85 -42.73
N ILE A 429 25.87 -5.99 -42.07
CA ILE A 429 25.44 -5.28 -40.85
C ILE A 429 24.24 -4.40 -41.18
N ARG A 430 24.28 -3.60 -42.25
CA ARG A 430 23.15 -2.75 -42.68
C ARG A 430 21.87 -3.56 -42.89
N GLN A 431 21.99 -4.72 -43.55
CA GLN A 431 20.87 -5.62 -43.80
C GLN A 431 20.28 -6.15 -42.49
N ARG A 432 21.12 -6.48 -41.50
CA ARG A 432 20.70 -7.01 -40.21
C ARG A 432 20.11 -5.96 -39.30
N GLU A 433 20.65 -4.74 -39.30
CA GLU A 433 20.06 -3.59 -38.62
C GLU A 433 18.66 -3.28 -39.17
N GLU A 434 18.46 -3.35 -40.49
CA GLU A 434 17.15 -3.15 -41.10
C GLU A 434 16.17 -4.29 -40.77
N GLN A 435 16.64 -5.54 -40.73
CA GLN A 435 15.83 -6.68 -40.28
C GLN A 435 15.44 -6.55 -38.81
N LEU A 436 16.35 -6.08 -37.96
CA LEU A 436 16.06 -5.77 -36.57
C LEU A 436 15.07 -4.59 -36.50
N ARG A 437 15.26 -3.51 -37.25
CA ARG A 437 14.33 -2.37 -37.28
C ARG A 437 12.90 -2.80 -37.63
N ARG A 438 12.73 -3.68 -38.63
CA ARG A 438 11.40 -4.16 -39.05
C ARG A 438 10.67 -5.00 -38.00
N SER A 439 11.41 -5.66 -37.12
CA SER A 439 10.82 -6.45 -36.03
C SER A 439 10.68 -5.66 -34.72
N GLN A 440 10.70 -4.32 -34.76
CA GLN A 440 10.69 -3.42 -33.59
C GLN A 440 9.46 -3.49 -32.70
N GLN A 441 8.32 -3.98 -33.16
CA GLN A 441 7.15 -4.11 -32.32
C GLN A 441 6.40 -5.40 -32.66
N PRO A 442 6.01 -6.21 -31.66
CA PRO A 442 4.93 -7.16 -31.86
C PRO A 442 3.69 -6.35 -32.30
N PRO A 443 2.92 -6.82 -33.29
CA PRO A 443 1.70 -6.12 -33.70
C PRO A 443 0.76 -5.97 -32.50
N ALA A 444 0.05 -4.84 -32.42
CA ALA A 444 -0.93 -4.63 -31.37
C ALA A 444 -2.00 -5.75 -31.43
N GLY A 445 -2.17 -6.48 -30.32
CA GLY A 445 -3.04 -7.67 -30.25
C GLY A 445 -2.40 -8.98 -30.72
N ALA A 446 -1.06 -9.09 -30.67
CA ALA A 446 -0.36 -10.36 -30.96
C ALA A 446 -0.68 -11.43 -29.92
N ASP A 447 -0.95 -12.66 -30.38
CA ASP A 447 -1.11 -13.84 -29.52
C ASP A 447 0.26 -14.42 -29.08
N VAL A 448 0.23 -15.36 -28.12
CA VAL A 448 1.45 -15.98 -27.58
C VAL A 448 2.24 -16.70 -28.67
N ALA A 449 1.57 -17.31 -29.65
CA ALA A 449 2.20 -17.96 -30.79
C ALA A 449 2.98 -16.95 -31.66
N ALA A 450 2.40 -15.78 -31.96
CA ALA A 450 3.08 -14.74 -32.73
C ALA A 450 4.30 -14.16 -31.98
N VAL A 451 4.21 -13.96 -30.67
CA VAL A 451 5.35 -13.49 -29.86
C VAL A 451 6.44 -14.55 -29.75
N HIS A 452 6.07 -15.83 -29.66
CA HIS A 452 6.99 -16.96 -29.72
C HIS A 452 7.75 -17.02 -31.04
N ASP A 453 7.06 -16.87 -32.18
CA ASP A 453 7.67 -16.85 -33.51
C ASP A 453 8.65 -15.68 -33.68
N ILE A 454 8.33 -14.50 -33.11
CA ILE A 454 9.23 -13.34 -33.09
C ILE A 454 10.45 -13.62 -32.22
N ALA A 455 10.29 -14.24 -31.05
CA ALA A 455 11.40 -14.63 -30.18
C ALA A 455 12.33 -15.62 -30.88
N GLU A 456 11.79 -16.65 -31.56
CA GLU A 456 12.59 -17.57 -32.37
C GLU A 456 13.36 -16.87 -33.49
N LEU A 457 12.71 -15.94 -34.19
CA LEU A 457 13.36 -15.14 -35.23
C LEU A 457 14.53 -14.34 -34.65
N LEU A 458 14.34 -13.70 -33.48
CA LEU A 458 15.38 -12.93 -32.80
C LEU A 458 16.52 -13.81 -32.27
N ARG A 459 16.24 -15.03 -31.80
CA ARG A 459 17.29 -16.00 -31.42
C ARG A 459 18.18 -16.35 -32.61
N ARG A 460 17.55 -16.67 -33.75
CA ARG A 460 18.26 -16.98 -35.00
C ARG A 460 19.06 -15.77 -35.50
N LEU A 461 18.49 -14.56 -35.39
CA LEU A 461 19.18 -13.32 -35.74
C LEU A 461 20.40 -13.06 -34.84
N SER A 462 20.24 -13.12 -33.51
CA SER A 462 21.35 -12.92 -32.55
C SER A 462 22.47 -13.96 -32.76
N ALA A 463 22.12 -15.23 -32.96
CA ALA A 463 23.10 -16.27 -33.29
C ALA A 463 23.87 -15.95 -34.59
N SER A 464 23.19 -15.43 -35.61
CA SER A 464 23.84 -15.02 -36.87
C SER A 464 24.78 -13.81 -36.69
N VAL A 465 24.44 -12.88 -35.78
CA VAL A 465 25.31 -11.74 -35.41
C VAL A 465 26.55 -12.26 -34.71
N ILE A 466 26.42 -13.13 -33.72
CA ILE A 466 27.58 -13.71 -33.01
C ILE A 466 28.51 -14.45 -33.99
N GLN A 467 27.95 -15.21 -34.94
CA GLN A 467 28.75 -15.93 -35.94
C GLN A 467 29.51 -14.98 -36.89
N GLN A 468 28.99 -13.78 -37.15
CA GLN A 468 29.62 -12.81 -38.05
C GLN A 468 30.98 -12.30 -37.54
N ARG A 469 31.25 -12.43 -36.24
CA ARG A 469 32.54 -12.03 -35.65
C ARG A 469 33.73 -12.64 -36.38
N ALA A 470 33.66 -13.90 -36.76
CA ALA A 470 34.74 -14.60 -37.45
C ALA A 470 35.06 -13.99 -38.83
N GLN A 471 34.06 -13.43 -39.53
CA GLN A 471 34.27 -12.75 -40.82
C GLN A 471 34.87 -11.35 -40.64
N ILE A 472 34.57 -10.68 -39.52
CA ILE A 472 35.19 -9.40 -39.15
C ILE A 472 36.65 -9.61 -38.77
N ASP A 473 36.96 -10.61 -37.94
CA ASP A 473 38.34 -10.97 -37.57
C ASP A 473 39.18 -11.41 -38.80
N ALA A 474 38.54 -12.01 -39.81
CA ALA A 474 39.18 -12.31 -41.10
C ALA A 474 39.51 -11.02 -41.89
N CYS A 475 38.66 -9.98 -41.83
CA CYS A 475 38.95 -8.67 -42.40
C CYS A 475 40.10 -7.97 -41.66
N GLU A 476 40.16 -8.10 -40.33
CA GLU A 476 41.29 -7.61 -39.53
C GLU A 476 42.61 -8.31 -39.92
N SER A 477 42.56 -9.60 -40.24
CA SER A 477 43.73 -10.36 -40.69
C SER A 477 44.17 -9.96 -42.11
N ALA A 478 43.23 -9.60 -42.99
CA ALA A 478 43.52 -9.11 -44.35
C ALA A 478 44.29 -7.78 -44.37
N ARG A 479 44.25 -7.01 -43.27
CA ARG A 479 45.06 -5.80 -43.03
C ARG A 479 46.55 -6.02 -43.28
N ALA A 480 47.08 -7.21 -42.96
CA ALA A 480 48.50 -7.52 -43.09
C ALA A 480 48.99 -7.55 -44.55
N GLY A 481 48.09 -7.71 -45.52
CA GLY A 481 48.39 -7.75 -46.95
C GLY A 481 48.36 -6.39 -47.66
N LEU A 482 48.02 -5.31 -46.97
CA LEU A 482 47.88 -3.96 -47.55
C LEU A 482 49.21 -3.20 -47.57
N SER A 483 49.41 -2.42 -48.63
CA SER A 483 50.59 -1.55 -48.76
C SER A 483 50.59 -0.45 -47.69
N ALA A 484 51.78 -0.11 -47.15
CA ALA A 484 51.89 0.92 -46.11
C ALA A 484 51.66 2.32 -46.70
N GLY A 485 50.78 3.12 -46.08
CA GLY A 485 50.41 4.46 -46.54
C GLY A 485 48.91 4.74 -46.35
N GLU A 486 48.37 5.65 -47.18
CA GLU A 486 46.98 6.12 -47.12
C GLU A 486 45.93 4.99 -47.26
N GLU A 487 46.24 3.93 -48.03
CA GLU A 487 45.38 2.76 -48.21
C GLU A 487 45.19 1.98 -46.89
N ARG A 488 46.25 1.86 -46.07
CA ARG A 488 46.18 1.15 -44.79
C ARG A 488 45.54 2.00 -43.70
N GLU A 489 45.80 3.30 -43.68
CA GLU A 489 45.16 4.22 -42.73
C GLU A 489 43.65 4.33 -42.96
N THR A 490 43.23 4.39 -44.22
CA THR A 490 41.81 4.40 -44.59
C THR A 490 41.13 3.08 -44.23
N PHE A 491 41.81 1.95 -44.47
CA PHE A 491 41.30 0.63 -44.09
C PHE A 491 41.15 0.50 -42.57
N ASP A 492 42.15 0.95 -41.80
CA ASP A 492 42.13 0.90 -40.33
C ASP A 492 40.99 1.74 -39.73
N ARG A 493 40.71 2.92 -40.30
CA ARG A 493 39.56 3.74 -39.91
C ARG A 493 38.24 3.00 -40.16
N LEU A 494 38.04 2.50 -41.38
CA LEU A 494 36.80 1.82 -41.76
C LEU A 494 36.60 0.51 -40.98
N LEU A 495 37.68 -0.18 -40.62
CA LEU A 495 37.66 -1.38 -39.79
C LEU A 495 37.23 -1.06 -38.35
N GLY A 496 37.71 0.06 -37.78
CA GLY A 496 37.25 0.55 -36.48
C GLY A 496 35.77 0.94 -36.47
N GLU A 497 35.29 1.54 -37.55
CA GLU A 497 33.88 1.87 -37.76
C GLU A 497 33.01 0.62 -37.93
N LEU A 498 33.49 -0.39 -38.68
CA LEU A 498 32.84 -1.71 -38.82
C LEU A 498 32.69 -2.40 -37.45
N ASP A 499 33.74 -2.40 -36.63
CA ASP A 499 33.71 -3.03 -35.31
C ASP A 499 32.77 -2.28 -34.34
N ALA A 500 32.70 -0.95 -34.44
CA ALA A 500 31.73 -0.15 -33.70
C ALA A 500 30.28 -0.44 -34.11
N ALA A 501 30.00 -0.51 -35.41
CA ALA A 501 28.67 -0.86 -35.93
C ALA A 501 28.26 -2.29 -35.55
N TYR A 502 29.20 -3.24 -35.61
CA TYR A 502 28.98 -4.62 -35.16
C TYR A 502 28.64 -4.70 -33.67
N ARG A 503 29.39 -4.00 -32.81
CA ARG A 503 29.12 -3.94 -31.37
C ARG A 503 27.75 -3.34 -31.07
N ALA A 504 27.36 -2.28 -31.78
CA ALA A 504 26.04 -1.67 -31.66
C ALA A 504 24.92 -2.62 -32.07
N LEU A 505 25.06 -3.31 -33.21
CA LEU A 505 24.10 -4.31 -33.68
C LEU A 505 23.98 -5.49 -32.69
N LEU A 506 25.10 -5.98 -32.15
CA LEU A 506 25.11 -7.06 -31.17
C LEU A 506 24.38 -6.66 -29.88
N GLN A 507 24.65 -5.45 -29.37
CA GLN A 507 23.96 -4.93 -28.19
C GLN A 507 22.46 -4.77 -28.46
N ALA A 508 22.07 -4.20 -29.61
CA ALA A 508 20.67 -4.01 -29.98
C ALA A 508 19.92 -5.34 -30.17
N ALA A 509 20.55 -6.33 -30.82
CA ALA A 509 19.97 -7.65 -31.03
C ALA A 509 19.79 -8.42 -29.72
N ASN A 510 20.78 -8.39 -28.82
CA ASN A 510 20.69 -9.06 -27.53
C ASN A 510 19.69 -8.40 -26.60
N ARG A 511 19.68 -7.06 -26.56
CA ARG A 511 18.69 -6.31 -25.79
C ARG A 511 17.28 -6.68 -26.21
N ARG A 512 16.99 -6.66 -27.52
CA ARG A 512 15.62 -6.96 -27.95
C ARG A 512 15.23 -8.41 -27.79
N LEU A 513 16.17 -9.34 -27.98
CA LEU A 513 15.92 -10.74 -27.69
C LEU A 513 15.49 -10.90 -26.21
N ALA A 514 16.23 -10.28 -25.28
CA ALA A 514 15.89 -10.32 -23.86
C ALA A 514 14.50 -9.73 -23.58
N GLU A 515 14.20 -8.54 -24.12
CA GLU A 515 12.88 -7.89 -23.95
C GLU A 515 11.74 -8.76 -24.51
N THR A 516 11.95 -9.44 -25.64
CA THR A 516 10.93 -10.31 -26.26
C THR A 516 10.77 -11.64 -25.51
N GLU A 517 11.86 -12.21 -24.98
CA GLU A 517 11.82 -13.43 -24.19
C GLU A 517 11.14 -13.21 -22.83
N GLU A 518 11.37 -12.04 -22.22
CA GLU A 518 10.68 -11.62 -21.01
C GLU A 518 9.17 -11.45 -21.26
N LEU A 519 8.79 -10.79 -22.37
CA LEU A 519 7.39 -10.67 -22.79
C LEU A 519 6.76 -12.04 -23.04
N LEU A 520 7.46 -12.94 -23.75
CA LEU A 520 6.95 -14.30 -24.02
C LEU A 520 6.72 -15.08 -22.72
N ALA A 521 7.69 -15.07 -21.80
CA ALA A 521 7.56 -15.75 -20.51
C ALA A 521 6.40 -15.19 -19.68
N PHE A 522 6.18 -13.87 -19.76
CA PHE A 522 5.02 -13.23 -19.15
C PHE A 522 3.71 -13.73 -19.76
N MET A 523 3.57 -13.73 -21.09
CA MET A 523 2.32 -14.11 -21.73
C MET A 523 2.01 -15.61 -21.55
N GLU A 524 3.02 -16.49 -21.60
CA GLU A 524 2.88 -17.92 -21.28
C GLU A 524 2.40 -18.12 -19.83
N SER A 525 2.93 -17.32 -18.89
CA SER A 525 2.44 -17.35 -17.50
C SER A 525 1.01 -16.82 -17.39
N ALA A 526 0.64 -15.78 -18.13
CA ALA A 526 -0.71 -15.20 -18.08
C ALA A 526 -1.74 -16.18 -18.66
N GLU A 527 -1.45 -16.84 -19.79
CA GLU A 527 -2.32 -17.88 -20.36
C GLU A 527 -2.52 -19.05 -19.40
N ALA A 528 -1.47 -19.47 -18.68
CA ALA A 528 -1.58 -20.55 -17.69
C ALA A 528 -2.51 -20.17 -16.51
N GLU A 529 -2.42 -18.94 -16.01
CA GLU A 529 -3.28 -18.45 -14.93
C GLU A 529 -4.72 -18.24 -15.41
N VAL A 530 -4.94 -17.77 -16.64
CA VAL A 530 -6.28 -17.65 -17.23
C VAL A 530 -6.91 -19.03 -17.44
N ALA A 531 -6.14 -20.01 -17.92
CA ALA A 531 -6.61 -21.38 -18.05
C ALA A 531 -6.98 -21.98 -16.68
N TRP A 532 -6.16 -21.72 -15.66
CA TRP A 532 -6.45 -22.13 -14.28
C TRP A 532 -7.72 -21.46 -13.73
N LEU A 533 -7.88 -20.15 -13.95
CA LEU A 533 -9.10 -19.43 -13.55
C LEU A 533 -10.33 -19.99 -14.24
N ALA A 534 -10.28 -20.28 -15.54
CA ALA A 534 -11.39 -20.88 -16.27
C ALA A 534 -11.73 -22.29 -15.76
N GLU A 535 -10.73 -23.10 -15.40
CA GLU A 535 -10.94 -24.41 -14.76
C GLU A 535 -11.64 -24.26 -13.41
N LYS A 536 -11.20 -23.29 -12.60
CA LYS A 536 -11.77 -23.02 -11.27
C LYS A 536 -13.16 -22.43 -11.34
N GLU A 537 -13.42 -21.52 -12.28
CA GLU A 537 -14.75 -21.01 -12.56
C GLU A 537 -15.68 -22.15 -12.96
N SER A 538 -15.25 -23.06 -13.84
CA SER A 538 -16.05 -24.24 -14.21
C SER A 538 -16.32 -25.17 -13.03
N GLU A 539 -15.37 -25.32 -12.11
CA GLU A 539 -15.54 -26.13 -10.89
C GLU A 539 -16.56 -25.47 -9.94
N VAL A 540 -16.45 -24.17 -9.71
CA VAL A 540 -17.37 -23.38 -8.87
C VAL A 540 -18.78 -23.36 -9.46
N LEU A 541 -18.92 -23.09 -10.76
CA LEU A 541 -20.23 -23.08 -11.43
C LEU A 541 -20.84 -24.49 -11.51
N GLY A 542 -20.00 -25.53 -11.50
CA GLY A 542 -20.43 -26.93 -11.46
C GLY A 542 -20.78 -27.44 -10.06
N HIS A 543 -20.44 -26.70 -9.00
CA HIS A 543 -20.66 -27.12 -7.62
C HIS A 543 -22.06 -26.71 -7.12
N ASP A 544 -22.76 -27.64 -6.45
CA ASP A 544 -24.10 -27.39 -5.90
C ASP A 544 -24.00 -26.76 -4.50
N TRP A 545 -23.91 -25.43 -4.48
CA TRP A 545 -23.82 -24.59 -3.28
C TRP A 545 -25.07 -24.63 -2.37
N GLY A 546 -26.13 -25.34 -2.77
CA GLY A 546 -27.34 -25.52 -1.97
C GLY A 546 -27.37 -26.80 -1.12
N SER A 547 -26.35 -27.66 -1.23
CA SER A 547 -26.35 -28.96 -0.56
C SER A 547 -26.11 -28.84 0.96
N SER A 548 -26.90 -29.55 1.76
CA SER A 548 -26.88 -29.46 3.24
C SER A 548 -25.66 -30.11 3.91
N GLY A 549 -24.63 -30.44 3.14
CA GLY A 549 -23.39 -31.11 3.59
C GLY A 549 -22.12 -30.36 3.18
N LEU A 550 -22.21 -29.06 2.90
CA LEU A 550 -21.06 -28.22 2.60
C LEU A 550 -20.14 -28.11 3.82
N ASP A 551 -18.96 -28.71 3.72
CA ASP A 551 -17.89 -28.56 4.70
C ASP A 551 -17.27 -27.16 4.55
N THR A 552 -17.42 -26.32 5.57
CA THR A 552 -16.91 -24.95 5.57
C THR A 552 -15.39 -24.89 5.52
N ASP A 553 -14.70 -25.94 5.97
CA ASP A 553 -13.24 -26.03 5.93
C ASP A 553 -12.74 -26.24 4.49
N ASP A 554 -13.47 -26.98 3.66
CA ASP A 554 -13.14 -27.17 2.24
C ASP A 554 -13.29 -25.85 1.45
N VAL A 555 -14.30 -25.04 1.77
CA VAL A 555 -14.50 -23.70 1.18
C VAL A 555 -13.38 -22.75 1.60
N GLU A 556 -12.95 -22.78 2.87
CA GLU A 556 -11.89 -21.90 3.36
C GLU A 556 -10.49 -22.27 2.80
N ILE A 557 -10.23 -23.57 2.60
CA ILE A 557 -9.03 -24.06 1.91
C ILE A 557 -9.06 -23.67 0.42
N TYR A 558 -10.23 -23.73 -0.23
CA TYR A 558 -10.40 -23.36 -1.64
C TYR A 558 -9.99 -21.91 -1.93
N PHE A 559 -10.38 -20.96 -1.07
CA PHE A 559 -9.99 -19.55 -1.22
C PHE A 559 -8.57 -19.24 -0.73
N LYS A 560 -7.97 -20.06 0.15
CA LYS A 560 -6.60 -19.87 0.65
C LYS A 560 -5.50 -20.40 -0.28
N VAL A 561 -5.79 -21.42 -1.11
CA VAL A 561 -4.79 -22.08 -1.98
C VAL A 561 -4.61 -21.35 -3.33
N GLY A 562 -5.58 -20.53 -3.75
CA GLY A 562 -5.43 -19.68 -4.92
C GLY A 562 -4.32 -18.65 -4.69
N ASN A 563 -3.33 -18.62 -5.57
CA ASN A 563 -2.14 -17.77 -5.46
C ASN A 563 -2.46 -16.30 -5.83
N TRP A 564 -3.57 -15.76 -5.31
CA TRP A 564 -4.11 -14.43 -5.62
C TRP A 564 -3.12 -13.30 -5.32
N LYS A 565 -2.23 -13.50 -4.34
CA LYS A 565 -1.11 -12.59 -4.06
C LYS A 565 -0.08 -12.55 -5.20
N ASN A 566 0.22 -13.69 -5.82
CA ASN A 566 1.15 -13.73 -6.96
C ASN A 566 0.55 -13.12 -8.23
N PHE A 567 -0.76 -13.26 -8.44
CA PHE A 567 -1.47 -12.64 -9.56
C PHE A 567 -1.47 -11.10 -9.43
N SER A 568 -1.75 -10.57 -8.23
CA SER A 568 -1.69 -9.14 -7.94
C SER A 568 -0.26 -8.57 -8.03
N ILE A 569 0.76 -9.31 -7.58
CA ILE A 569 2.17 -8.88 -7.69
C ILE A 569 2.65 -8.85 -9.15
N LYS A 570 2.26 -9.83 -9.98
CA LYS A 570 2.60 -9.85 -11.41
C LYS A 570 1.90 -8.74 -12.19
N MET A 571 0.65 -8.41 -11.83
CA MET A 571 -0.11 -7.30 -12.40
C MET A 571 0.52 -5.93 -12.12
N VAL A 572 1.04 -5.70 -10.91
CA VAL A 572 1.77 -4.47 -10.55
C VAL A 572 3.09 -4.34 -11.33
N PHE A 573 3.74 -5.45 -11.66
CA PHE A 573 4.97 -5.45 -12.46
C PHE A 573 4.74 -4.97 -13.91
N ILE A 574 3.53 -5.16 -14.45
CA ILE A 574 3.14 -4.75 -15.81
C ILE A 574 3.06 -3.22 -15.93
N ASP A 575 2.46 -2.56 -14.94
CA ASP A 575 2.22 -1.11 -14.95
C ASP A 575 3.53 -0.32 -14.81
N GLU A 576 4.53 -0.89 -14.14
CA GLU A 576 5.85 -0.25 -13.96
C GLU A 576 6.79 -0.43 -15.18
N HIS A 577 6.63 -1.47 -16.00
CA HIS A 577 7.61 -1.81 -17.06
C HIS A 577 7.11 -1.56 -18.50
N PHE A 578 5.80 -1.58 -18.75
CA PHE A 578 5.23 -1.35 -20.08
C PHE A 578 4.28 -0.15 -20.07
N ASN A 579 4.77 0.98 -20.56
CA ASN A 579 4.03 2.24 -20.61
C ASN A 579 2.74 2.10 -21.47
N SER A 580 1.57 2.07 -20.80
CA SER A 580 0.22 2.51 -21.20
C SER A 580 -0.42 2.15 -22.56
N ASP A 581 0.17 1.37 -23.47
CA ASP A 581 -0.43 1.19 -24.82
C ASP A 581 -1.08 -0.18 -25.11
N CYS A 582 -1.10 -1.13 -24.15
CA CYS A 582 -1.75 -2.44 -24.33
C CYS A 582 -3.16 -2.48 -23.70
N TYR A 583 -4.16 -1.98 -24.43
CA TYR A 583 -5.58 -1.91 -24.00
C TYR A 583 -6.20 -3.26 -23.58
N GLU A 584 -5.71 -4.40 -24.07
CA GLU A 584 -6.24 -5.72 -23.72
C GLU A 584 -5.88 -6.16 -22.29
N VAL A 585 -4.74 -5.71 -21.76
CA VAL A 585 -4.28 -6.09 -20.41
C VAL A 585 -5.10 -5.37 -19.33
N HIS A 586 -5.50 -4.12 -19.60
CA HIS A 586 -6.38 -3.36 -18.72
C HIS A 586 -7.81 -3.93 -18.69
N GLY A 587 -8.26 -4.52 -19.80
CA GLY A 587 -9.55 -5.21 -19.89
C GLY A 587 -9.59 -6.52 -19.07
N LEU A 588 -8.51 -7.31 -19.11
CA LEU A 588 -8.37 -8.53 -18.32
C LEU A 588 -8.24 -8.25 -16.81
N ALA A 589 -7.54 -7.18 -16.45
CA ALA A 589 -7.44 -6.66 -15.09
C ALA A 589 -8.81 -6.33 -14.50
N LEU A 590 -9.62 -5.56 -15.23
CA LEU A 590 -10.97 -5.19 -14.82
C LEU A 590 -11.87 -6.42 -14.69
N HIS A 591 -11.75 -7.40 -15.59
CA HIS A 591 -12.57 -8.60 -15.56
C HIS A 591 -12.24 -9.49 -14.34
N ALA A 592 -10.96 -9.62 -13.99
CA ALA A 592 -10.52 -10.32 -12.79
C ALA A 592 -10.94 -9.60 -11.49
N GLU A 593 -10.92 -8.25 -11.47
CA GLU A 593 -11.46 -7.45 -10.35
C GLU A 593 -12.98 -7.57 -10.20
N THR A 594 -13.70 -7.85 -11.28
CA THR A 594 -15.17 -8.01 -11.26
C THR A 594 -15.60 -9.43 -10.84
N LEU A 595 -14.70 -10.41 -10.98
CA LEU A 595 -14.91 -11.80 -10.54
C LEU A 595 -14.54 -12.04 -9.07
N LEU A 596 -13.68 -11.19 -8.49
CA LEU A 596 -13.44 -11.06 -7.04
C LEU A 596 -14.63 -10.39 -6.34
#